data_AF-A0A537Z1L5-F1
#
_entry.id   AF-A0A537Z1L5-F1
#
_cell.length_a   1.000
_cell.length_b   1.000
_cell.length_c   1.000
_cell.angle_alpha   90.00
_cell.angle_beta   90.00
_cell.angle_gamma   90.00
#
_symmetry.space_group_name_H-M   'P 1'
#
loop_
_entity.id
_entity.type
_entity.pdbx_description
1 polymer ?
#
loop_
_entity_poly.entity_id
_entity_poly.type
_entity_poly.pdbx_seq_one_letter_code
_entity_poly.pdbx_strand_id
1 'polypeptide(L)'
;MSAAAPRYARPFVAVFLAALVVCALVPLNFWPFSNWELFSRLRTDEQTGWAAVAVDRTGRERVYPATSLPHGYRGFAAVLPDFSERSAAVRDAICADWLYDATERFGTGTRLVRIYRLEWELSDRHGNREAPRHRTMEWVCSTKGASETG
;
A
#
# COMPACT_ATOMS: atom_id res chain seq x y z
N MET A 1 -19.76 -19.20 64.41
CA MET A 1 -20.83 -20.06 63.87
C MET A 1 -20.59 -20.20 62.37
N SER A 2 -20.04 -21.34 61.93
CA SER A 2 -19.87 -21.59 60.49
C SER A 2 -21.24 -21.83 59.87
N ALA A 3 -21.74 -20.86 59.10
CA ALA A 3 -22.94 -21.04 58.31
C ALA A 3 -22.68 -22.20 57.32
N ALA A 4 -23.40 -23.30 57.48
CA ALA A 4 -23.30 -24.44 56.57
C ALA A 4 -23.67 -23.94 55.17
N ALA A 5 -22.73 -24.03 54.23
CA ALA A 5 -22.94 -23.61 52.86
C ALA A 5 -24.20 -24.29 52.29
N PRO A 6 -25.11 -23.55 51.64
CA PRO A 6 -26.31 -24.13 51.05
C PRO A 6 -25.92 -25.27 50.12
N ARG A 7 -26.63 -26.41 50.16
CA ARG A 7 -26.30 -27.60 49.38
C ARG A 7 -26.25 -27.34 47.87
N TYR A 8 -26.94 -26.30 47.42
CA TYR A 8 -26.99 -25.82 46.03
C TYR A 8 -25.82 -24.90 45.63
N ALA A 9 -25.01 -24.43 46.58
CA ALA A 9 -23.88 -23.54 46.29
C ALA A 9 -22.76 -24.28 45.53
N ARG A 10 -22.48 -25.54 45.89
CA ARG A 10 -21.46 -26.35 45.23
C ARG A 10 -21.73 -26.61 43.75
N PRO A 11 -22.91 -27.10 43.33
CA PRO A 11 -23.19 -27.29 41.90
C PRO A 11 -23.23 -25.95 41.14
N PHE A 12 -23.72 -24.87 41.74
CA PHE A 12 -23.70 -23.54 41.12
C PHE A 12 -22.27 -23.04 40.86
N VAL A 13 -21.39 -23.13 41.85
CA VAL A 13 -19.98 -22.74 41.72
C VAL A 13 -19.29 -23.62 40.67
N ALA A 14 -19.55 -24.93 40.65
CA ALA A 14 -18.99 -25.82 39.63
C ALA A 14 -19.43 -25.44 38.22
N VAL A 15 -20.71 -25.14 38.00
CA VAL A 15 -21.25 -24.70 36.70
C VAL A 15 -20.67 -23.34 36.30
N PHE A 16 -20.57 -22.40 37.25
CA PHE A 16 -20.00 -21.08 37.01
C PHE A 16 -18.52 -21.15 36.62
N LEU A 17 -17.73 -21.95 37.34
CA LEU A 17 -16.31 -22.17 37.02
C LEU A 17 -16.15 -22.88 35.68
N ALA A 18 -16.99 -23.89 35.39
CA ALA A 18 -16.98 -24.55 34.09
C ALA A 18 -17.29 -23.57 32.95
N ALA A 19 -18.27 -22.67 33.12
CA ALA A 19 -18.59 -21.63 32.15
C ALA A 19 -17.41 -20.67 31.92
N LEU A 20 -16.73 -20.22 32.99
CA LEU A 20 -15.53 -19.39 32.86
C LEU A 20 -14.39 -20.10 32.12
N VAL A 21 -14.14 -21.37 32.43
CA VAL A 21 -13.11 -22.18 31.75
C VAL A 21 -13.47 -22.35 30.27
N VAL A 22 -14.73 -22.61 29.93
CA VAL A 22 -15.19 -22.70 28.53
C VAL A 22 -15.03 -21.35 27.81
N CYS A 23 -15.37 -20.22 28.43
CA CYS A 23 -15.16 -18.89 27.86
C CYS A 23 -13.69 -18.54 27.65
N ALA A 24 -12.79 -19.06 28.49
CA ALA A 24 -11.35 -18.85 28.35
C ALA A 24 -10.70 -19.78 27.31
N LEU A 25 -11.17 -21.02 27.19
CA LEU A 25 -10.60 -22.03 26.29
C LEU A 25 -11.18 -21.98 24.89
N VAL A 26 -12.42 -21.51 24.74
CA VAL A 26 -13.04 -21.34 23.43
C VAL A 26 -12.96 -19.86 23.08
N PRO A 27 -12.07 -19.46 22.16
CA PRO A 27 -12.14 -18.14 21.55
C PRO A 27 -13.41 -18.10 20.69
N LEU A 28 -14.57 -17.93 21.34
CA LEU A 28 -15.86 -17.64 20.72
C LEU A 28 -15.82 -16.20 20.21
N ASN A 29 -14.91 -15.92 19.28
CA ASN A 29 -14.88 -14.69 18.52
C ASN A 29 -16.00 -14.77 17.49
N PHE A 30 -17.23 -14.60 17.96
CA PHE A 30 -18.43 -14.52 17.12
C PHE A 30 -18.44 -13.26 16.23
N TRP A 31 -17.43 -12.39 16.36
CA TRP A 31 -17.34 -11.14 15.64
C TRP A 31 -15.93 -10.93 15.05
N PRO A 32 -15.73 -11.13 13.73
CA PRO A 32 -14.44 -10.95 13.06
C PRO A 32 -13.94 -9.48 13.05
N PHE A 33 -14.74 -8.53 13.53
CA PHE A 33 -14.44 -7.09 13.47
C PHE A 33 -13.91 -6.47 14.77
N SER A 34 -13.88 -7.21 15.89
CA SER A 34 -13.48 -6.66 17.20
C SER A 34 -12.06 -7.04 17.63
N ASN A 35 -11.29 -7.69 16.76
CA ASN A 35 -9.93 -8.09 17.11
C ASN A 35 -8.98 -6.89 17.02
N TRP A 36 -8.52 -6.39 18.16
CA TRP A 36 -7.47 -5.36 18.25
C TRP A 36 -6.19 -5.79 17.52
N GLU A 37 -5.89 -7.10 17.46
CA GLU A 37 -4.73 -7.60 16.70
C GLU A 37 -4.84 -7.32 15.19
N LEU A 38 -6.05 -7.30 14.63
CA LEU A 38 -6.25 -7.03 13.20
C LEU A 38 -5.88 -5.59 12.86
N PHE A 39 -6.26 -4.64 13.71
CA PHE A 39 -5.91 -3.22 13.55
C PHE A 39 -4.42 -2.97 13.79
N SER A 40 -3.79 -3.68 14.73
CA SER A 40 -2.35 -3.56 14.99
C SER A 40 -1.49 -4.19 13.89
N ARG A 41 -1.90 -5.34 13.33
CA ARG A 41 -1.14 -6.01 12.26
C ARG A 41 -1.33 -5.37 10.88
N LEU A 42 -2.48 -4.75 10.62
CA LEU A 42 -2.73 -4.06 9.35
C LEU A 42 -2.09 -2.67 9.30
N ARG A 43 -1.78 -2.08 10.45
CA ARG A 43 -1.09 -0.79 10.52
C ARG A 43 0.42 -1.02 10.39
N THR A 44 0.87 -1.20 9.16
CA THR A 44 2.30 -1.17 8.84
C THR A 44 2.79 0.28 9.00
N ASP A 45 3.91 0.46 9.70
CA ASP A 45 4.51 1.78 9.89
C ASP A 45 5.16 2.31 8.60
N GLU A 46 5.34 1.47 7.60
CA GLU A 46 5.89 1.81 6.29
C GLU A 46 4.79 1.93 5.23
N GLN A 47 4.83 2.99 4.43
CA GLN A 47 3.96 3.19 3.29
C GLN A 47 4.74 3.22 1.99
N THR A 48 4.17 2.59 0.97
CA THR A 48 4.69 2.57 -0.38
C THR A 48 3.80 3.37 -1.32
N GLY A 49 4.41 4.01 -2.30
CA GLY A 49 3.70 4.77 -3.32
C GLY A 49 4.50 4.82 -4.62
N TRP A 50 3.97 5.54 -5.58
CA TRP A 50 4.56 5.64 -6.91
C TRP A 50 4.58 7.08 -7.41
N ALA A 51 5.64 7.46 -8.10
CA ALA A 51 5.75 8.73 -8.80
C ALA A 51 6.24 8.55 -10.23
N ALA A 52 5.70 9.36 -11.15
CA ALA A 52 6.22 9.52 -12.49
C ALA A 52 6.85 10.92 -12.65
N VAL A 53 7.93 10.99 -13.43
CA VAL A 53 8.49 12.26 -13.90
C VAL A 53 8.77 12.17 -15.40
N ALA A 54 8.44 13.22 -16.12
CA ALA A 54 8.83 13.38 -17.52
C ALA A 54 10.22 14.02 -17.56
N VAL A 55 11.12 13.45 -18.35
CA VAL A 55 12.50 13.94 -18.51
C VAL A 55 12.68 14.49 -19.91
N ASP A 56 13.20 15.70 -20.00
CA ASP A 56 13.48 16.34 -21.29
C ASP A 56 14.84 15.93 -21.88
N ARG A 57 15.16 16.49 -23.06
CA ARG A 57 16.45 16.24 -23.74
C ARG A 57 17.67 16.74 -22.97
N THR A 58 17.50 17.69 -22.06
CA THR A 58 18.58 18.23 -21.20
C THR A 58 18.74 17.45 -19.91
N GLY A 59 17.88 16.44 -19.66
CA GLY A 59 17.87 15.67 -18.42
C GLY A 59 17.08 16.33 -17.30
N ARG A 60 16.38 17.44 -17.56
CA ARG A 60 15.57 18.11 -16.55
C ARG A 60 14.29 17.32 -16.31
N GLU A 61 14.07 17.00 -15.04
CA GLU A 61 12.87 16.30 -14.60
C GLU A 61 11.72 17.28 -14.36
N ARG A 62 10.54 16.90 -14.82
CA ARG A 62 9.29 17.63 -14.61
C ARG A 62 8.30 16.67 -13.97
N VAL A 63 7.72 17.09 -12.85
CA VAL A 63 6.76 16.28 -12.10
C VAL A 63 5.59 15.96 -13.03
N TYR A 64 5.31 14.67 -13.20
CA TYR A 64 4.20 14.18 -14.00
C TYR A 64 3.18 13.54 -13.04
N PRO A 65 2.12 14.27 -12.65
CA PRO A 65 1.23 13.81 -11.59
C PRO A 65 0.57 12.47 -11.93
N ALA A 66 0.65 11.51 -11.01
CA ALA A 66 0.07 10.17 -11.16
C ALA A 66 -1.42 10.17 -11.54
N THR A 67 -2.18 11.17 -11.06
CA THR A 67 -3.61 11.35 -11.33
C THR A 67 -3.93 11.79 -12.76
N SER A 68 -2.92 12.27 -13.48
CA SER A 68 -3.10 12.86 -14.81
C SER A 68 -2.61 11.98 -15.95
N LEU A 69 -2.08 10.79 -15.68
CA LEU A 69 -1.78 9.84 -16.74
C LEU A 69 -3.09 9.34 -17.38
N PRO A 70 -3.10 9.02 -18.68
CA PRO A 70 -4.16 8.22 -19.29
C PRO A 70 -4.31 6.91 -18.50
N HIS A 71 -5.55 6.52 -18.16
CA HIS A 71 -5.90 5.50 -17.16
C HIS A 71 -5.70 5.88 -15.68
N GLY A 72 -5.32 7.13 -15.38
CA GLY A 72 -5.13 7.68 -14.04
C GLY A 72 -6.40 7.73 -13.18
N TYR A 73 -7.59 7.74 -13.80
CA TYR A 73 -8.86 7.58 -13.08
C TYR A 73 -9.05 6.15 -12.51
N ARG A 74 -8.20 5.19 -12.91
CA ARG A 74 -8.05 3.85 -12.31
C ARG A 74 -6.65 3.56 -11.77
N GLY A 75 -5.84 4.59 -11.52
CA GLY A 75 -4.63 4.47 -10.70
C GLY A 75 -3.40 4.00 -11.47
N PHE A 76 -2.54 4.97 -11.81
CA PHE A 76 -1.11 4.71 -12.01
C PHE A 76 -0.53 3.80 -10.91
N ALA A 77 -0.93 4.04 -9.66
CA ALA A 77 -0.59 3.21 -8.51
C ALA A 77 -1.23 1.81 -8.48
N ALA A 78 -2.29 1.56 -9.27
CA ALA A 78 -2.93 0.24 -9.39
C ALA A 78 -2.37 -0.57 -10.57
N VAL A 79 -1.84 0.09 -11.60
CA VAL A 79 -1.20 -0.58 -12.75
C VAL A 79 0.20 -1.08 -12.40
N LEU A 80 0.94 -0.30 -11.61
CA LEU A 80 2.35 -0.56 -11.29
C LEU A 80 2.63 -1.86 -10.52
N PRO A 81 1.82 -2.29 -9.53
CA PRO A 81 2.03 -3.55 -8.81
C PRO A 81 2.13 -4.76 -9.75
N ASP A 82 1.24 -4.85 -10.74
CA ASP A 82 1.22 -5.95 -11.70
C ASP A 82 2.00 -5.64 -12.98
N PHE A 83 2.70 -4.50 -13.05
CA PHE A 83 3.34 -4.04 -14.28
C PHE A 83 4.48 -4.96 -14.70
N SER A 84 5.28 -5.43 -13.75
CA SER A 84 6.38 -6.37 -13.98
C SER A 84 5.89 -7.74 -14.47
N GLU A 85 4.73 -8.19 -14.01
CA GLU A 85 4.13 -9.49 -14.38
C GLU A 85 3.52 -9.49 -15.80
N ARG A 86 3.25 -8.30 -16.37
CA ARG A 86 2.72 -8.17 -17.72
C ARG A 86 3.76 -8.53 -18.78
N SER A 87 3.27 -9.01 -19.92
CA SER A 87 4.12 -9.27 -21.08
C SER A 87 4.80 -7.98 -21.57
N ALA A 88 5.97 -8.12 -22.20
CA ALA A 88 6.72 -6.99 -22.72
C ALA A 88 5.88 -6.10 -23.65
N ALA A 89 5.08 -6.70 -24.54
CA ALA A 89 4.20 -5.96 -25.45
C ALA A 89 3.18 -5.08 -24.71
N VAL A 90 2.61 -5.56 -23.60
CA VAL A 90 1.66 -4.78 -22.80
C VAL A 90 2.38 -3.66 -22.05
N ARG A 91 3.56 -3.93 -21.48
CA ARG A 91 4.38 -2.90 -20.82
C ARG A 91 4.77 -1.79 -21.79
N ASP A 92 5.17 -2.17 -23.00
CA ASP A 92 5.59 -1.24 -24.05
C ASP A 92 4.43 -0.37 -24.54
N ALA A 93 3.23 -0.95 -24.70
CA ALA A 93 2.03 -0.19 -25.04
C ALA A 93 1.68 0.86 -23.98
N ILE A 94 1.68 0.46 -22.70
CA ILE A 94 1.44 1.39 -21.57
C ILE A 94 2.52 2.49 -21.53
N CYS A 95 3.79 2.13 -21.71
CA CYS A 95 4.88 3.11 -21.77
C CYS A 95 4.74 4.07 -22.95
N ALA A 96 4.28 3.60 -24.11
CA ALA A 96 4.03 4.45 -25.27
C ALA A 96 2.91 5.46 -24.98
N ASP A 97 1.82 5.04 -24.36
CA ASP A 97 0.72 5.92 -23.96
C ASP A 97 1.17 7.00 -22.96
N TRP A 98 1.97 6.61 -21.95
CA TRP A 98 2.50 7.55 -20.97
C TRP A 98 3.50 8.53 -21.57
N LEU A 99 4.35 8.09 -22.50
CA LEU A 99 5.28 8.95 -23.21
C LEU A 99 4.55 9.91 -24.15
N TYR A 100 3.50 9.44 -24.84
CA TYR A 100 2.67 10.26 -25.69
C TYR A 100 2.02 11.40 -24.90
N ASP A 101 1.33 11.09 -23.79
CA ASP A 101 0.71 12.12 -22.93
C ASP A 101 1.73 13.09 -22.34
N ALA A 102 2.87 12.58 -21.85
CA ALA A 102 3.95 13.43 -21.35
C ALA A 102 4.51 14.37 -22.45
N THR A 103 4.47 13.94 -23.70
CA THR A 103 4.87 14.76 -24.86
C THR A 103 3.82 15.81 -25.18
N GLU A 104 2.53 15.46 -25.17
CA GLU A 104 1.44 16.43 -25.36
C GLU A 104 1.47 17.51 -24.28
N ARG A 105 1.71 17.13 -23.02
CA ARG A 105 1.63 18.05 -21.90
C ARG A 105 2.86 18.93 -21.72
N PHE A 106 4.04 18.35 -21.91
CA PHE A 106 5.30 19.02 -21.61
C PHE A 106 6.11 19.38 -22.86
N GLY A 107 5.56 19.11 -24.04
CA GLY A 107 6.12 19.41 -25.36
C GLY A 107 7.01 18.29 -25.93
N THR A 108 7.32 18.42 -27.23
CA THR A 108 8.16 17.50 -28.03
C THR A 108 9.62 17.36 -27.55
N GLY A 109 9.99 18.12 -26.52
CA GLY A 109 11.26 18.01 -25.81
C GLY A 109 11.29 16.87 -24.79
N THR A 110 10.15 16.26 -24.44
CA THR A 110 10.11 15.06 -23.58
C THR A 110 10.75 13.87 -24.28
N ARG A 111 11.70 13.22 -23.61
CA ARG A 111 12.47 12.10 -24.16
C ARG A 111 12.06 10.77 -23.56
N LEU A 112 11.77 10.75 -22.27
CA LEU A 112 11.46 9.56 -21.50
C LEU A 112 10.63 9.91 -20.27
N VAL A 113 9.95 8.91 -19.72
CA VAL A 113 9.26 8.99 -18.43
C VAL A 113 9.96 8.04 -17.47
N ARG A 114 10.36 8.53 -16.29
CA ARG A 114 10.92 7.71 -15.21
C ARG A 114 9.86 7.46 -14.16
N ILE A 115 9.85 6.26 -13.63
CA ILE A 115 8.91 5.81 -12.61
C ILE A 115 9.71 5.40 -11.38
N TYR A 116 9.30 5.96 -10.25
CA TYR A 116 9.94 5.73 -8.97
C TYR A 116 8.97 5.05 -8.03
N ARG A 117 9.48 4.03 -7.32
CA ARG A 117 8.89 3.57 -6.07
C ARG A 117 9.23 4.59 -4.98
N LEU A 118 8.21 4.96 -4.22
CA LEU A 118 8.33 5.84 -3.07
C LEU A 118 8.13 5.01 -1.81
N GLU A 119 9.03 5.16 -0.85
CA GLU A 119 8.96 4.50 0.47
C GLU A 119 9.13 5.56 1.55
N TRP A 120 8.28 5.52 2.57
CA TRP A 120 8.41 6.39 3.74
C TRP A 120 7.79 5.74 4.99
N GLU A 121 8.38 6.06 6.13
CA GLU A 121 7.83 5.69 7.43
C GLU A 121 6.76 6.70 7.86
N LEU A 122 5.61 6.23 8.33
CA LEU A 122 4.51 7.07 8.83
C LEU A 122 4.88 7.81 10.12
N SER A 123 5.80 7.23 10.89
CA SER A 123 6.35 7.77 12.14
C SER A 123 7.34 8.91 11.87
N ASP A 124 8.03 8.90 10.72
CA ASP A 124 9.06 9.87 10.36
C ASP A 124 8.45 11.17 9.81
N ARG A 125 7.89 11.98 10.71
CA ARG A 125 7.39 13.32 10.40
C ARG A 125 8.30 14.38 10.99
N HIS A 126 8.99 15.12 10.14
CA HIS A 126 9.76 16.29 10.54
C HIS A 126 8.87 17.54 10.64
N GLY A 127 8.26 17.74 11.82
CA GLY A 127 7.40 18.90 12.09
C GLY A 127 6.08 18.86 11.30
N ASN A 128 5.69 19.98 10.68
CA ASN A 128 4.49 20.04 9.82
C ASN A 128 4.73 19.56 8.37
N ARG A 129 5.88 18.95 8.08
CA ARG A 129 6.24 18.53 6.72
C ARG A 129 5.84 17.09 6.48
N GLU A 130 5.51 16.77 5.23
CA GLU A 130 5.36 15.38 4.79
C GLU A 130 6.65 14.59 5.08
N ALA A 131 6.48 13.30 5.38
CA ALA A 131 7.61 12.40 5.60
C ALA A 131 8.56 12.42 4.39
N PRO A 132 9.90 12.43 4.61
CA PRO A 132 10.85 12.33 3.53
C PRO A 132 10.63 11.00 2.78
N ARG A 133 10.34 11.08 1.48
CA ARG A 133 10.09 9.91 0.65
C ARG A 133 11.40 9.47 0.01
N HIS A 134 11.87 8.28 0.36
CA HIS A 134 12.92 7.61 -0.38
C HIS A 134 12.40 7.27 -1.77
N ARG A 135 13.21 7.53 -2.80
CA ARG A 135 12.84 7.30 -4.20
C ARG A 135 13.81 6.32 -4.82
N THR A 136 13.28 5.18 -5.25
CA THR A 136 14.03 4.18 -6.01
C THR A 136 13.48 4.17 -7.42
N MET A 137 14.35 4.38 -8.42
CA MET A 137 13.93 4.31 -9.82
C MET A 137 13.72 2.84 -10.17
N GLU A 138 12.55 2.49 -10.68
CA GLU A 138 12.28 1.10 -11.08
C GLU A 138 12.13 0.98 -12.59
N TRP A 139 11.47 1.94 -13.24
CA TRP A 139 11.17 1.83 -14.66
C TRP A 139 11.50 3.11 -15.43
N VAL A 140 11.90 2.91 -16.68
CA VAL A 140 12.07 3.96 -17.67
C VAL A 140 11.25 3.59 -18.90
N CYS A 141 10.29 4.46 -19.24
CA CYS A 141 9.57 4.40 -20.50
C CYS A 141 10.25 5.30 -21.52
N SER A 142 10.64 4.73 -22.65
CA SER A 142 11.24 5.46 -23.77
C SER A 142 10.62 5.03 -25.09
N THR A 143 11.04 5.65 -26.19
CA THR A 143 10.64 5.22 -27.54
C THR A 143 11.08 3.79 -27.88
N LYS A 144 12.01 3.20 -27.10
CA LYS A 144 12.44 1.81 -27.23
C LYS A 144 11.57 0.82 -26.44
N GLY A 145 10.59 1.31 -25.69
CA GLY A 145 9.77 0.50 -24.78
C GLY A 145 10.12 0.71 -23.30
N ALA A 146 9.59 -0.18 -22.48
CA ALA A 146 9.79 -0.23 -21.04
C ALA A 146 11.12 -0.92 -20.68
N SER A 147 11.96 -0.27 -19.88
CA SER A 147 13.16 -0.87 -19.32
C SER A 147 13.16 -0.77 -17.80
N GLU A 148 13.44 -1.88 -17.14
CA GLU A 148 13.65 -1.93 -15.70
C GLU A 148 15.04 -1.39 -15.36
N THR A 149 15.13 -0.72 -14.22
CA THR A 149 16.36 -0.16 -13.66
C THR A 149 16.52 -0.82 -12.30
N GLY A 150 17.04 -2.06 -12.32
CA GLY A 150 17.44 -2.79 -11.12
C GLY A 150 18.78 -2.31 -10.60
#